data_AF-A0A7X4FDJ8-F1
#
_entry.id   AF-A0A7X4FDJ8-F1
#
_cell.length_a   1.000
_cell.length_b   1.000
_cell.length_c   1.000
_cell.angle_alpha   90.00
_cell.angle_beta   90.00
_cell.angle_gamma   90.00
#
_symmetry.space_group_name_H-M   'P 1'
#
loop_
_entity.id
_entity.type
_entity.pdbx_description
1 polymer ?
#
loop_
_entity_poly.entity_id
_entity_poly.type
_entity_poly.pdbx_seq_one_letter_code
_entity_poly.pdbx_strand_id
1 'polypeptide(L)'
;MRADRIESSPKLASRRRVLVHILVCKGCCCGVTEKRKPPVPVEWLKQEWRNRRLSASITLTISEGCLGPCDLANVICITSPHGVVW
;
A
#
# COMPACT_ATOMS: atom_id res chain seq x y z
N MET A 1 -10.47 -44.04 14.01
CA MET A 1 -10.82 -42.60 13.95
C MET A 1 -9.62 -41.81 14.46
N ARG A 2 -8.72 -41.38 13.56
CA ARG A 2 -7.57 -40.55 13.91
C ARG A 2 -7.99 -39.09 13.75
N ALA A 3 -7.98 -38.35 14.85
CA ALA A 3 -8.17 -36.91 14.84
C ALA A 3 -6.83 -36.28 14.42
N ASP A 4 -6.75 -35.80 13.18
CA ASP A 4 -5.59 -35.09 12.67
C ASP A 4 -5.48 -33.73 13.39
N ARG A 5 -4.47 -33.64 14.25
CA ARG A 5 -4.04 -32.42 14.93
C ARG A 5 -3.39 -31.50 13.89
N ILE A 6 -4.12 -30.48 13.45
CA ILE A 6 -3.56 -29.41 12.63
C ILE A 6 -2.62 -28.60 13.54
N GLU A 7 -1.34 -28.95 13.52
CA GLU A 7 -0.29 -28.22 14.23
C GLU A 7 -0.04 -26.90 13.49
N SER A 8 -0.39 -25.80 14.15
CA SER A 8 -0.28 -24.44 13.60
C SER A 8 1.19 -24.09 13.35
N SER A 9 1.56 -24.06 12.07
CA SER A 9 2.90 -23.67 11.60
C SER A 9 3.28 -22.28 12.15
N PRO A 10 4.53 -22.09 12.64
CA PRO A 10 4.96 -20.80 13.17
C PRO A 10 4.89 -19.74 12.07
N LYS A 11 4.13 -18.68 12.32
CA LYS A 11 4.03 -17.54 11.39
C LYS A 11 5.42 -16.93 11.24
N LEU A 12 6.00 -17.03 10.04
CA LEU A 12 7.23 -16.32 9.66
C LEU A 12 7.02 -14.83 9.88
N ALA A 13 7.62 -14.29 10.95
CA ALA A 13 7.59 -12.87 11.25
C ALA A 13 8.85 -12.22 10.65
N SER A 14 8.66 -11.20 9.82
CA SER A 14 9.79 -10.45 9.28
C SER A 14 10.49 -9.70 10.43
N ARG A 15 11.82 -9.80 10.53
CA ARG A 15 12.62 -9.03 11.51
C ARG A 15 12.59 -7.52 11.25
N ARG A 16 12.13 -7.09 10.07
CA ARG A 16 12.04 -5.69 9.66
C ARG A 16 10.78 -5.06 10.26
N ARG A 17 10.95 -4.08 11.13
CA ARG A 17 9.84 -3.28 11.68
C ARG A 17 9.41 -2.25 10.64
N VAL A 18 8.50 -2.64 9.75
CA VAL A 18 7.72 -1.68 8.97
C VAL A 18 6.72 -1.03 9.92
N LEU A 19 6.84 0.27 10.12
CA LEU A 19 5.96 1.05 11.00
C LEU A 19 4.66 1.38 10.32
N VAL A 20 4.72 1.68 9.01
CA VAL A 20 3.59 2.17 8.22
C VAL A 20 3.66 1.60 6.81
N HIS A 21 2.51 1.28 6.23
CA HIS A 21 2.36 0.90 4.84
C HIS A 21 1.47 1.91 4.12
N ILE A 22 2.02 2.57 3.11
CA ILE A 22 1.30 3.52 2.26
C ILE A 22 0.99 2.84 0.92
N LEU A 23 -0.29 2.75 0.60
CA LEU A 23 -0.81 2.28 -0.68
C LEU A 23 -1.29 3.49 -1.48
N VAL A 24 -0.79 3.67 -2.69
CA VAL A 24 -1.20 4.75 -3.60
C VAL A 24 -2.00 4.15 -4.74
N CYS A 25 -3.23 4.64 -4.93
CA CYS A 25 -4.10 4.19 -6.01
C CYS A 25 -3.55 4.67 -7.36
N LYS A 26 -3.41 3.76 -8.32
CA LYS A 26 -3.13 4.01 -9.73
C LYS A 26 -3.98 3.06 -10.60
N GLY A 27 -5.26 2.95 -10.22
CA GLY A 27 -6.25 2.12 -10.90
C GLY A 27 -7.15 2.91 -11.85
N CYS A 28 -8.31 2.34 -12.18
CA CYS A 28 -9.25 2.87 -13.20
C CYS A 28 -9.75 4.32 -13.00
N CYS A 29 -9.58 4.87 -11.79
CA CYS A 29 -9.96 6.23 -11.43
C CYS A 29 -8.78 7.12 -11.01
N CYS A 30 -7.60 6.58 -10.72
CA CYS A 30 -6.47 7.37 -10.22
C CYS A 30 -5.41 7.46 -11.32
N GLY A 31 -5.02 8.67 -11.71
CA GLY A 31 -4.01 8.86 -12.75
C GLY A 31 -4.49 8.68 -14.19
N VAL A 32 -5.80 8.60 -14.41
CA VAL A 32 -6.39 8.48 -15.75
C VAL A 32 -6.62 9.86 -16.36
N THR A 33 -5.57 10.43 -16.94
CA THR A 33 -5.58 11.77 -17.56
C THR A 33 -6.56 11.89 -18.72
N GLU A 34 -6.78 10.80 -19.46
CA GLU A 34 -7.79 10.70 -20.53
C GLU A 34 -9.21 11.00 -20.03
N LYS A 35 -9.50 10.69 -18.76
CA LYS A 35 -10.78 10.96 -18.10
C LYS A 35 -10.78 12.30 -17.34
N ARG A 36 -9.85 13.21 -17.70
CA ARG A 36 -9.64 14.52 -17.05
C ARG A 36 -9.31 14.43 -15.55
N LYS A 37 -8.79 13.29 -15.09
CA LYS A 37 -8.33 13.13 -13.70
C LYS A 37 -6.84 13.46 -13.61
N PRO A 38 -6.37 14.06 -12.50
CA PRO A 38 -4.95 14.41 -12.36
C PRO A 38 -4.06 13.16 -12.40
N PRO A 39 -2.84 13.25 -12.98
CA PRO A 39 -1.90 12.14 -12.97
C PRO A 39 -1.46 11.81 -11.53
N VAL A 40 -1.19 10.54 -11.25
CA VAL A 40 -0.54 10.14 -9.99
C VAL A 40 0.97 10.36 -10.14
N PRO A 41 1.63 11.11 -9.25
CA PRO A 41 3.06 11.41 -9.35
C PRO A 41 3.94 10.23 -8.89
N VAL A 42 3.79 9.08 -9.55
CA VAL A 42 4.42 7.80 -9.14
C VAL A 42 5.95 7.92 -9.09
N GLU A 43 6.56 8.53 -10.10
CA GLU A 43 8.01 8.60 -10.21
C GLU A 43 8.60 9.53 -9.17
N TRP A 44 7.93 10.65 -8.89
CA TRP A 44 8.30 11.55 -7.80
C TRP A 44 8.19 10.84 -6.43
N LEU A 45 7.10 10.11 -6.17
CA LEU A 45 6.92 9.35 -4.92
C LEU A 45 8.04 8.32 -4.72
N LYS A 46 8.36 7.54 -5.76
CA LYS A 46 9.47 6.58 -5.72
C LYS A 46 10.82 7.26 -5.49
N GLN A 47 11.03 8.45 -6.06
CA GLN A 47 12.27 9.20 -5.89
C GLN A 47 12.40 9.74 -4.47
N GLU A 48 11.34 10.33 -3.90
CA GLU A 48 11.34 10.81 -2.52
C GLU A 48 11.57 9.69 -1.51
N TRP A 49 10.98 8.52 -1.73
CA TRP A 49 11.23 7.35 -0.88
C TRP A 49 12.68 6.90 -0.89
N ARG A 50 13.33 6.96 -2.07
CA ARG A 50 14.75 6.63 -2.23
C ARG A 50 15.64 7.69 -1.59
N ASN A 51 15.42 8.96 -1.91
CA ASN A 51 16.21 10.10 -1.40
C ASN A 51 16.21 10.15 0.12
N ARG A 52 15.05 9.90 0.74
CA ARG A 52 14.86 9.97 2.19
C ARG A 52 15.05 8.63 2.91
N ARG A 53 15.36 7.55 2.17
CA ARG A 53 15.55 6.18 2.70
C ARG A 53 14.36 5.68 3.53
N LEU A 54 13.15 6.02 3.12
CA LEU A 54 11.92 5.72 3.88
C LEU A 54 11.52 4.25 3.84
N SER A 55 11.98 3.48 2.86
CA SER A 55 11.63 2.06 2.69
C SER A 55 12.04 1.14 3.85
N ALA A 56 12.89 1.62 4.76
CA ALA A 56 13.25 0.88 5.97
C ALA A 56 12.13 0.85 7.02
N SER A 57 11.30 1.90 7.10
CA SER A 57 10.26 2.10 8.11
C SER A 57 8.86 2.31 7.52
N ILE A 58 8.77 2.81 6.29
CA ILE A 58 7.53 3.12 5.59
C ILE A 58 7.54 2.44 4.23
N THR A 59 6.73 1.41 4.06
CA THR A 59 6.58 0.72 2.77
C THR A 59 5.70 1.57 1.86
N LEU A 60 6.16 1.83 0.63
CA LEU A 60 5.34 2.45 -0.42
C LEU A 60 4.94 1.36 -1.43
N THR A 61 3.64 1.23 -1.68
CA THR A 61 3.10 0.35 -2.71
C THR A 61 2.22 1.15 -3.66
N ILE A 62 2.51 1.04 -4.96
CA ILE A 62 1.67 1.59 -6.01
C ILE A 62 0.70 0.50 -6.43
N SER A 63 -0.58 0.69 -6.14
CA SER A 63 -1.63 -0.27 -6.46
C SER A 63 -2.17 -0.02 -7.85
N GLU A 64 -1.99 -0.96 -8.78
CA GLU A 64 -2.63 -0.92 -10.10
C GLU A 64 -4.16 -1.21 -10.00
N GLY A 65 -4.66 -1.70 -8.86
CA GLY A 65 -6.11 -1.82 -8.56
C GLY A 65 -6.71 -0.61 -7.84
N CYS A 66 -8.04 -0.39 -7.95
CA CYS A 66 -8.74 0.68 -7.18
C CYS A 66 -8.70 0.32 -5.69
N LEU A 67 -8.38 1.30 -4.84
CA LEU A 67 -8.37 1.16 -3.38
C LEU A 67 -9.76 1.37 -2.75
N GLY A 68 -10.77 1.77 -3.52
CA GLY A 68 -12.11 2.01 -3.01
C GLY A 68 -12.76 3.24 -3.64
N PRO A 69 -12.86 4.38 -2.93
CA PRO A 69 -13.73 5.49 -3.31
C PRO A 69 -13.23 6.14 -4.60
N CYS A 70 -13.72 5.59 -5.70
CA CYS A 70 -13.32 5.92 -7.06
C CYS A 70 -13.94 7.31 -7.48
N ASP A 71 -14.77 7.91 -6.61
CA ASP A 71 -15.30 9.29 -6.70
C ASP A 71 -14.22 10.36 -6.44
N LEU A 72 -13.22 10.05 -5.60
CA LEU A 72 -12.07 10.91 -5.36
C LEU A 72 -10.91 10.48 -6.27
N ALA A 73 -10.17 11.45 -6.82
CA ALA A 73 -8.97 11.16 -7.60
C ALA A 73 -7.77 10.96 -6.67
N ASN A 74 -6.84 10.08 -7.06
CA ASN A 74 -5.53 9.89 -6.43
C ASN A 74 -5.60 9.54 -4.92
N VAL A 75 -6.49 8.62 -4.57
CA VAL A 75 -6.66 8.13 -3.20
C VAL A 75 -5.40 7.43 -2.69
N ILE A 76 -5.11 7.61 -1.41
CA ILE A 76 -4.03 6.94 -0.69
C ILE A 76 -4.65 6.19 0.48
N CYS A 77 -4.09 5.05 0.85
CA CYS A 77 -4.45 4.32 2.06
C CYS A 77 -3.20 4.15 2.91
N ILE A 78 -3.26 4.56 4.17
CA ILE A 78 -2.16 4.45 5.12
C ILE A 78 -2.58 3.45 6.19
N THR A 79 -1.85 2.34 6.25
CA THR A 79 -2.03 1.28 7.24
C THR A 79 -0.93 1.38 8.28
N SER A 80 -1.32 1.48 9.54
CA SER A 80 -0.41 1.50 10.68
C SER A 80 -0.95 0.63 11.82
N PRO A 81 -0.17 0.37 12.88
CA PRO A 81 -0.67 -0.29 14.08
C PRO A 81 -1.85 0.43 14.75
N HIS A 82 -2.03 1.73 14.49
CA HIS A 82 -3.12 2.54 15.05
C HIS A 82 -4.40 2.50 14.21
N GLY A 83 -4.37 1.84 13.06
CA GLY A 83 -5.52 1.71 12.16
C GLY A 83 -5.19 2.10 10.72
N VAL A 84 -6.27 2.21 9.94
CA VAL A 84 -6.26 2.52 8.51
C VAL A 84 -6.89 3.89 8.29
N VAL A 85 -6.21 4.76 7.54
CA VAL A 85 -6.72 6.09 7.15
C VAL A 85 -6.60 6.28 5.64
N TRP A 86 -7.56 6.98 5.04
CA TRP A 86 -7.68 7.21 3.59
C TRP A 86 -7.59 8.70 3.27
#